data_AF-A0A917E760-F1
#
_entry.id   AF-A0A917E760-F1
#
_cell.length_a   1.000
_cell.length_b   1.000
_cell.length_c   1.000
_cell.angle_alpha   90.00
_cell.angle_beta   90.00
_cell.angle_gamma   90.00
#
_symmetry.space_group_name_H-M   'P 1'
#
loop_
_entity.id
_entity.type
_entity.pdbx_description
1 polymer ?
#
loop_
_entity_poly.entity_id
_entity_poly.type
_entity_poly.pdbx_seq_one_letter_code
_entity_poly.pdbx_strand_id
1 'polypeptide(L)'
;MLHAHLLAVDNIMTATELATAGGYDSYVSANSQYGALGRKLAEELEWNPPKSSGVPTWTFALATGADGDNHVDPDTVEYAQWRWKLRTEVVEALQD
;
A
#
# COMPACT_ATOMS: atom_id res chain seq x y z
N MET A 1 3.27 10.25 2.32
CA MET A 1 2.98 8.80 2.34
C MET A 1 4.10 7.96 1.70
N LEU A 2 4.29 7.90 0.37
CA LEU A 2 5.31 7.03 -0.26
C LEU A 2 6.73 7.23 0.29
N HIS A 3 7.18 8.49 0.38
CA HIS A 3 8.50 8.80 0.92
C HIS A 3 8.66 8.38 2.40
N ALA A 4 7.62 8.54 3.22
CA ALA A 4 7.64 8.07 4.61
C ALA A 4 7.73 6.54 4.69
N HIS A 5 7.02 5.84 3.81
CA HIS A 5 7.06 4.37 3.70
C HIS A 5 8.45 3.87 3.28
N LEU A 6 9.12 4.59 2.38
CA LEU A 6 10.51 4.33 2.00
C LEU A 6 11.49 4.52 3.17
N LEU A 7 11.24 5.47 4.07
CA LEU A 7 12.12 5.74 5.22
C LEU A 7 11.80 4.89 6.46
N ALA A 8 10.68 4.17 6.46
CA ALA A 8 10.28 3.32 7.58
C ALA A 8 11.22 2.12 7.74
N VAL A 9 11.35 1.61 8.98
CA VAL A 9 12.14 0.40 9.27
C VAL A 9 11.60 -0.76 8.44
N ASP A 10 12.50 -1.46 7.75
CA ASP A 10 12.20 -2.54 6.79
C ASP A 10 11.21 -2.17 5.68
N ASN A 11 11.02 -0.86 5.44
CA ASN A 11 10.01 -0.30 4.55
C ASN A 11 8.58 -0.76 4.89
N ILE A 12 8.28 -0.85 6.18
CA ILE A 12 6.98 -1.31 6.69
C ILE A 12 6.24 -0.18 7.40
N MET A 13 4.97 0.00 7.08
CA MET A 13 4.05 0.89 7.80
C MET A 13 2.67 0.27 7.94
N THR A 14 1.99 0.50 9.06
CA THR A 14 0.57 0.19 9.21
C THR A 14 -0.30 1.09 8.31
N ALA A 15 -1.52 0.64 8.02
CA ALA A 15 -2.49 1.44 7.28
C ALA A 15 -2.77 2.81 7.93
N THR A 16 -2.81 2.88 9.27
CA THR A 16 -2.97 4.13 10.00
C THR A 16 -1.73 5.01 9.95
N GLU A 17 -0.52 4.46 10.07
CA GLU A 17 0.71 5.24 9.94
C GLU A 17 0.85 5.84 8.53
N LEU A 18 0.45 5.09 7.49
CA LEU A 18 0.39 5.61 6.11
C LEU A 18 -0.58 6.78 5.99
N ALA A 19 -1.75 6.69 6.64
CA ALA A 19 -2.72 7.77 6.68
C ALA A 19 -2.16 9.01 7.36
N THR A 20 -1.56 8.85 8.54
CA THR A 20 -0.89 9.94 9.26
C THR A 20 0.21 10.58 8.40
N ALA A 21 1.06 9.79 7.77
CA ALA A 21 2.12 10.28 6.88
C ALA A 21 1.61 10.88 5.56
N GLY A 22 0.35 10.67 5.21
CA GLY A 22 -0.33 11.31 4.09
C GLY A 22 -1.15 12.54 4.48
N GLY A 23 -1.33 12.81 5.78
CA GLY A 23 -2.23 13.85 6.26
C GLY A 23 -3.71 13.52 6.06
N TYR A 24 -4.08 12.25 6.09
CA TYR A 24 -5.46 11.79 5.92
C TYR A 24 -6.08 11.40 7.26
N ASP A 25 -7.36 11.73 7.43
CA ASP A 25 -8.14 11.39 8.63
C ASP A 25 -8.47 9.89 8.74
N SER A 26 -8.32 9.14 7.64
CA SER A 26 -8.58 7.70 7.61
C SER A 26 -7.63 6.96 6.69
N TYR A 27 -7.35 5.70 7.05
CA TYR A 27 -6.59 4.78 6.20
C TYR A 27 -7.33 4.44 4.91
N VAL A 28 -8.67 4.55 4.88
CA VAL A 28 -9.48 4.37 3.66
C VAL A 28 -9.12 5.46 2.64
N SER A 29 -9.11 6.72 3.08
CA SER A 29 -8.70 7.85 2.22
C SER A 29 -7.25 7.72 1.77
N ALA A 30 -6.35 7.33 2.68
CA ALA A 30 -4.95 7.11 2.37
C ALA A 30 -4.77 6.01 1.31
N ASN A 31 -5.41 4.85 1.49
CA ASN A 31 -5.34 3.74 0.55
C ASN A 31 -5.98 4.06 -0.80
N SER A 32 -7.01 4.90 -0.85
CA SER A 32 -7.57 5.38 -2.12
C SER A 32 -6.52 6.16 -2.94
N GLN A 33 -5.81 7.08 -2.28
CA GLN A 33 -4.77 7.88 -2.92
C GLN A 33 -3.53 7.03 -3.27
N TYR A 34 -3.15 6.12 -2.38
CA TYR A 34 -2.04 5.21 -2.61
C TYR A 34 -2.35 4.21 -3.74
N GLY A 35 -3.56 3.69 -3.79
CA GLY A 35 -4.06 2.85 -4.88
C GLY A 35 -4.14 3.60 -6.21
N ALA A 36 -4.49 4.89 -6.22
CA ALA A 36 -4.49 5.70 -7.44
C ALA A 36 -3.07 5.85 -8.02
N LEU A 37 -2.05 6.02 -7.17
CA LEU A 37 -0.65 5.98 -7.59
C LEU A 37 -0.26 4.59 -8.10
N GLY A 38 -0.59 3.54 -7.35
CA GLY A 38 -0.30 2.16 -7.73
C GLY A 38 -0.92 1.77 -9.06
N ARG A 39 -2.13 2.27 -9.35
CA ARG A 39 -2.80 2.08 -10.63
C ARG A 39 -2.02 2.69 -11.80
N LYS A 40 -1.56 3.93 -11.67
CA LYS A 40 -0.76 4.59 -12.72
C LYS A 40 0.51 3.81 -13.03
N LEU A 41 1.20 3.35 -11.99
CA LEU A 41 2.40 2.52 -12.15
C LEU A 41 2.08 1.18 -12.82
N ALA A 42 1.02 0.50 -12.37
CA ALA A 42 0.59 -0.77 -12.92
C ALA A 42 0.19 -0.67 -14.40
N GLU A 43 -0.51 0.41 -14.78
CA GLU A 43 -0.89 0.68 -16.18
C GLU A 43 0.35 0.92 -17.06
N GLU A 44 1.33 1.67 -16.59
CA GLU A 44 2.59 1.91 -17.33
C GLU A 44 3.41 0.62 -17.54
N LEU A 45 3.40 -0.27 -16.54
CA LEU A 45 4.13 -1.54 -16.57
C LEU A 45 3.34 -2.69 -17.22
N GLU A 46 2.12 -2.43 -17.70
CA GLU A 46 1.17 -3.45 -18.18
C GLU A 46 0.97 -4.61 -17.17
N TRP A 47 1.04 -4.30 -15.88
CA TRP A 47 0.96 -5.27 -14.79
C TRP A 47 -0.44 -5.27 -14.16
N ASN A 48 -0.94 -6.47 -13.83
CA ASN A 48 -2.27 -6.63 -13.22
C ASN A 48 -2.13 -6.98 -11.73
N PRO A 49 -2.78 -6.23 -10.81
CA PRO A 49 -2.74 -6.55 -9.40
C PRO A 49 -3.61 -7.76 -9.04
N PRO A 50 -3.33 -8.37 -7.88
CA PRO A 50 -4.28 -9.24 -7.21
C PRO A 50 -5.64 -8.55 -7.03
N LYS A 51 -6.70 -9.37 -7.05
CA LYS A 51 -8.07 -8.92 -6.82
C LYS A 51 -8.50 -9.32 -5.41
N SER A 52 -9.10 -8.40 -4.68
CA SER A 52 -9.84 -8.68 -3.45
C SER A 52 -11.33 -8.62 -3.75
N SER A 53 -12.08 -9.67 -3.45
CA SER A 53 -13.53 -9.75 -3.75
C SER A 53 -13.88 -9.41 -5.21
N GLY A 54 -13.02 -9.81 -6.16
CA GLY A 54 -13.19 -9.54 -7.59
C GLY A 54 -12.78 -8.13 -8.05
N VAL A 55 -12.40 -7.25 -7.13
CA VAL A 55 -11.97 -5.87 -7.41
C VAL A 55 -10.44 -5.79 -7.40
N PRO A 56 -9.79 -5.22 -8.43
CA PRO A 56 -8.35 -4.96 -8.42
C PRO A 56 -7.93 -4.10 -7.23
N THR A 57 -6.98 -4.58 -6.44
CA THR A 57 -6.45 -3.82 -5.30
C THR A 57 -5.12 -3.20 -5.69
N TRP A 58 -5.19 -2.01 -6.29
CA TRP A 58 -4.06 -1.31 -6.90
C TRP A 58 -2.94 -0.94 -5.92
N THR A 59 -3.22 -0.87 -4.63
CA THR A 59 -2.20 -0.72 -3.57
C THR A 59 -1.14 -1.80 -3.66
N PHE A 60 -1.50 -3.01 -4.13
CA PHE A 60 -0.56 -4.10 -4.35
C PHE A 60 0.47 -3.85 -5.45
N ALA A 61 0.32 -2.83 -6.29
CA ALA A 61 1.38 -2.43 -7.20
C ALA A 61 2.57 -1.80 -6.46
N LEU A 62 2.33 -1.21 -5.27
CA LEU A 62 3.35 -0.49 -4.50
C LEU A 62 3.87 -1.31 -3.32
N ALA A 63 3.00 -2.05 -2.65
CA ALA A 63 3.30 -2.71 -1.38
C ALA A 63 2.58 -4.07 -1.24
N THR A 64 3.11 -4.98 -0.44
CA THR A 64 2.49 -6.27 -0.08
C THR A 64 2.20 -6.34 1.42
N GLY A 65 1.50 -7.37 1.88
CA GLY A 65 1.34 -7.62 3.32
C GLY A 65 2.66 -8.06 3.96
N ALA A 66 3.11 -7.36 5.00
CA ALA A 66 4.34 -7.73 5.73
C ALA A 66 4.19 -9.07 6.48
N ASP A 67 2.96 -9.44 6.83
CA ASP A 67 2.61 -10.65 7.60
C ASP A 67 1.98 -11.75 6.73
N GLY A 68 2.05 -11.60 5.41
CA GLY A 68 1.37 -12.45 4.43
C GLY A 68 0.06 -11.84 3.91
N ASP A 69 -0.46 -12.41 2.82
CA ASP A 69 -1.65 -11.91 2.11
C ASP A 69 -2.95 -12.45 2.72
N ASN A 70 -3.13 -12.27 4.03
CA ASN A 70 -4.43 -12.53 4.65
C ASN A 70 -5.40 -11.43 4.23
N HIS A 71 -6.44 -11.78 3.48
CA HIS A 71 -7.45 -10.80 3.08
C HIS A 71 -8.25 -10.36 4.33
N VAL A 72 -7.93 -9.18 4.85
CA VAL A 72 -8.66 -8.53 5.95
C VAL A 72 -9.67 -7.55 5.35
N ASP A 73 -10.88 -7.53 5.90
CA ASP A 73 -11.92 -6.56 5.50
C ASP A 73 -11.45 -5.13 5.84
N PRO A 74 -11.41 -4.20 4.87
CA PRO A 74 -10.93 -2.84 5.06
C PRO A 74 -11.64 -2.06 6.16
N ASP A 75 -12.88 -2.40 6.51
CA ASP A 75 -13.64 -1.66 7.53
C ASP A 75 -13.44 -2.20 8.96
N THR A 76 -12.46 -3.10 9.16
CA THR A 76 -12.16 -3.70 10.46
C THR A 76 -11.00 -3.03 11.19
N VAL A 77 -11.01 -3.15 12.54
CA VAL A 77 -9.88 -2.73 13.38
C VAL A 77 -8.60 -3.50 13.04
N GLU A 78 -8.73 -4.75 12.59
CA GLU A 78 -7.60 -5.57 12.12
C GLU A 78 -6.93 -4.95 10.89
N TYR A 79 -7.71 -4.32 10.00
CA TYR A 79 -7.15 -3.64 8.83
C TYR A 79 -6.42 -2.34 9.19
N ALA A 80 -6.82 -1.64 10.25
CA ALA A 80 -6.04 -0.51 10.76
C ALA A 80 -4.63 -0.97 11.21
N GLN A 81 -4.51 -2.21 11.68
CA GLN A 81 -3.24 -2.86 12.05
C GLN A 81 -2.55 -3.54 10.86
N TRP A 82 -3.15 -3.56 9.66
CA TRP A 82 -2.55 -4.14 8.48
C TRP A 82 -1.21 -3.48 8.18
N ARG A 83 -0.15 -4.27 8.14
CA ARG A 83 1.22 -3.82 7.86
C ARG A 83 1.52 -3.95 6.38
N TRP A 84 1.62 -2.82 5.71
CA TRP A 84 2.11 -2.75 4.35
C TRP A 84 3.64 -2.76 4.35
N LYS A 85 4.24 -3.55 3.46
CA LYS A 85 5.66 -3.53 3.14
C LYS A 85 5.85 -3.06 1.71
N LEU A 86 6.68 -2.04 1.46
CA LEU A 86 7.03 -1.69 0.08
C LEU A 86 7.64 -2.88 -0.66
N ARG A 87 7.29 -3.01 -1.94
CA ARG A 87 7.95 -3.96 -2.84
C ARG A 87 9.41 -3.57 -3.01
N THR A 88 10.30 -4.56 -3.06
CA THR A 88 11.74 -4.33 -3.26
C THR A 88 12.00 -3.56 -4.55
N GLU A 89 11.27 -3.89 -5.62
CA GLU A 89 11.39 -3.22 -6.92
C GLU A 89 11.04 -1.72 -6.85
N VAL A 90 10.09 -1.36 -5.97
CA VAL A 90 9.70 0.04 -5.75
C VAL A 90 10.74 0.76 -4.88
N VAL A 91 11.32 0.08 -3.90
CA VAL A 91 12.40 0.64 -3.06
C VAL A 91 13.62 0.96 -3.92
N GLU A 92 14.07 -0.01 -4.72
CA GLU A 92 15.21 0.14 -5.62
C GLU A 92 15.00 1.30 -6.60
N ALA A 93 13.83 1.38 -7.24
CA ALA A 93 13.53 2.45 -8.20
C ALA A 93 13.45 3.86 -7.59
N LEU A 94 13.31 4.00 -6.27
CA LEU A 94 13.21 5.29 -5.57
C LEU A 94 14.54 5.72 -4.90
N GLN A 95 15.56 4.86 -4.91
CA GLN A 95 16.86 5.12 -4.32
C GLN A 95 17.95 5.53 -5.35
N ASP A 96 17.62 5.48 -6.63
CA ASP A 96 18.39 6.05 -7.75
C ASP A 96 18.20 7.57 -7.90
#